data_AF-A0A7J4TWI8-F1
#
_entry.id   AF-A0A7J4TWI8-F1
#
_cell.length_a   1.000
_cell.length_b   1.000
_cell.length_c   1.000
_cell.angle_alpha   90.00
_cell.angle_beta   90.00
_cell.angle_gamma   90.00
#
_symmetry.space_group_name_H-M   'P 1'
#
loop_
_entity.id
_entity.type
_entity.pdbx_description
1 polymer ?
#
loop_
_entity_poly.entity_id
_entity_poly.type
_entity_poly.pdbx_seq_one_letter_code
_entity_poly.pdbx_strand_id
1 'polypeptide(L)' 'MKHYNRLRNRYEQLTIALIFQLRAIDKTRMKHKIGEVEENVLKEIDHSIRLLLQL' A
#
# COMPACT_ATOMS: atom_id res chain seq x y z
N MET A 1 -6.15 -5.07 16.33
CA MET A 1 -6.39 -5.85 15.09
C MET A 1 -5.42 -5.32 14.03
N LYS A 2 -4.63 -6.18 13.36
CA LYS A 2 -3.74 -5.74 12.27
C LYS A 2 -4.53 -5.76 10.96
N HIS A 3 -4.82 -4.60 10.37
CA HIS A 3 -5.50 -4.50 9.08
C HIS A 3 -4.51 -4.82 7.95
N TYR A 4 -4.83 -5.82 7.13
CA TYR A 4 -4.02 -6.27 6.00
C TYR A 4 -4.85 -6.21 4.72
N ASN A 5 -4.43 -5.40 3.75
CA ASN A 5 -5.07 -5.32 2.44
C ASN A 5 -4.33 -6.22 1.44
N ARG A 6 -5.06 -7.14 0.78
CA ARG A 6 -4.53 -8.08 -0.23
C ARG A 6 -4.28 -7.33 -1.54
N LEU A 7 -3.08 -7.47 -2.10
CA LEU A 7 -2.71 -6.90 -3.40
C LEU A 7 -2.57 -7.99 -4.47
N ARG A 8 -3.31 -7.88 -5.58
CA ARG A 8 -3.13 -8.70 -6.77
C ARG A 8 -2.31 -7.90 -7.79
N ASN A 9 -1.01 -8.16 -7.83
CA ASN A 9 -0.04 -7.45 -8.69
C ASN A 9 0.82 -8.47 -9.46
N ARG A 10 1.77 -8.03 -10.29
CA ARG A 10 2.78 -8.88 -10.98
C ARG A 10 3.69 -9.69 -10.04
N TYR A 11 3.44 -9.70 -8.74
CA TYR A 11 4.13 -10.57 -7.82
C TYR A 11 3.58 -11.99 -7.98
N GLU A 12 4.46 -12.95 -8.20
CA GLU A 12 4.13 -14.38 -8.33
C GLU A 12 3.52 -14.96 -7.05
N GLN A 13 3.54 -14.20 -5.96
CA GLN A 13 3.09 -14.59 -4.63
C GLN A 13 2.15 -13.53 -4.05
N LEU A 14 1.28 -13.97 -3.14
CA LEU A 14 0.40 -13.08 -2.38
C LEU A 14 1.24 -12.05 -1.59
N THR A 15 0.90 -10.78 -1.73
CA THR A 15 1.61 -9.68 -1.05
C THR A 15 0.67 -8.82 -0.20
N ILE A 16 1.24 -8.16 0.80
CA ILE A 16 0.52 -7.33 1.78
C ILE A 16 1.22 -5.96 1.87
N ALA A 17 0.45 -4.87 1.84
CA ALA A 17 0.96 -3.53 2.13
C ALA A 17 0.99 -3.25 3.64
N LEU A 18 2.14 -2.82 4.16
CA LEU A 18 2.32 -2.48 5.57
C LEU A 18 2.06 -0.98 5.80
N ILE A 19 0.80 -0.62 6.03
CA ILE A 19 0.36 0.79 6.14
C ILE A 19 1.07 1.54 7.28
N PHE A 20 1.38 0.84 8.38
CA PHE A 20 2.11 1.41 9.52
C PHE A 20 3.59 1.70 9.23
N GLN A 21 4.10 1.35 8.04
CA GLN A 21 5.46 1.68 7.58
C GLN A 21 5.47 2.78 6.51
N LEU A 22 4.41 3.60 6.44
CA LEU A 22 4.34 4.73 5.52
C LEU A 22 5.54 5.68 5.74
N ARG A 23 6.17 6.11 4.64
CA ARG A 23 7.38 6.94 4.69
C ARG A 23 7.42 7.92 3.52
N ALA A 24 7.73 9.18 3.83
CA ALA A 24 8.12 10.15 2.81
C ALA A 24 9.53 9.82 2.28
N ILE A 25 9.67 9.73 0.95
CA ILE A 25 10.94 9.41 0.29
C ILE A 25 11.23 10.43 -0.81
N ASP A 26 12.51 10.70 -1.04
CA ASP A 26 12.94 11.47 -2.21
C ASP A 26 12.77 10.65 -3.51
N LYS A 27 12.48 11.32 -4.62
CA LYS A 27 12.24 10.69 -5.92
C LYS A 27 13.45 9.92 -6.43
N THR A 28 14.68 10.32 -6.07
CA THR A 28 15.93 9.62 -6.44
C THR A 28 16.00 8.19 -5.91
N ARG A 29 15.23 7.85 -4.87
CA ARG A 29 15.16 6.49 -4.31
C ARG A 29 14.29 5.53 -5.12
N MET A 30 13.47 6.04 -6.04
CA MET A 30 12.64 5.22 -6.91
C MET A 30 13.47 4.66 -8.07
N LYS A 31 13.41 3.34 -8.28
CA LYS A 31 14.20 2.66 -9.33
C LYS A 31 13.42 2.49 -10.64
N HIS A 32 12.31 1.75 -10.60
CA HIS A 32 11.43 1.51 -11.74
C HIS A 32 10.02 1.18 -11.27
N LYS A 33 9.02 1.35 -12.15
CA LYS A 33 7.61 1.01 -11.88
C LYS A 33 7.43 -0.50 -12.01
N ILE A 34 6.80 -1.13 -11.01
CA ILE A 34 6.54 -2.59 -10.99
C ILE A 34 5.13 -2.91 -11.50
N GLY A 35 4.17 -2.02 -11.27
CA GLY A 35 2.77 -2.20 -11.65
C GLY A 35 1.89 -1.08 -11.10
N GLU A 36 0.58 -1.34 -11.06
CA GLU A 36 -0.44 -0.46 -10.49
C GLU A 36 -1.30 -1.27 -9.52
N VAL A 37 -1.84 -0.59 -8.51
CA VAL A 37 -2.73 -1.20 -7.53
C VAL A 37 -4.17 -0.99 -7.98
N GLU A 38 -5.00 -2.03 -7.87
CA GLU A 38 -6.42 -1.95 -8.19
C GLU A 38 -7.14 -0.88 -7.34
N GLU A 39 -8.10 -0.18 -7.92
CA GLU A 39 -8.76 0.99 -7.29
C GLU A 39 -9.50 0.64 -5.99
N ASN A 40 -10.18 -0.51 -5.95
CA ASN A 40 -10.80 -1.04 -4.74
C ASN A 40 -9.78 -1.21 -3.61
N VAL A 41 -8.57 -1.70 -3.91
CA VAL A 41 -7.52 -1.85 -2.89
C VAL A 41 -6.98 -0.50 -2.44
N LEU A 42 -6.90 0.49 -3.34
CA LEU A 42 -6.54 1.86 -2.95
C LEU A 42 -7.56 2.48 -1.98
N LYS A 43 -8.86 2.19 -2.14
CA LYS A 43 -9.91 2.63 -1.20
C LYS A 43 -9.72 2.04 0.20
N GLU A 44 -9.37 0.75 0.27
CA GLU A 44 -9.07 0.09 1.55
C GLU A 44 -7.79 0.66 2.21
N ILE A 45 -6.79 1.03 1.39
CA ILE A 45 -5.57 1.70 1.86
C ILE A 45 -5.90 3.08 2.43
N ASP A 46 -6.69 3.90 1.74
CA ASP A 46 -7.12 5.23 2.22
C ASP A 46 -7.87 5.12 3.56
N HIS A 47 -8.83 4.21 3.65
CA HIS A 47 -9.56 3.95 4.89
C HIS A 47 -8.61 3.53 6.03
N SER A 48 -7.67 2.62 5.75
CA SER A 48 -6.69 2.16 6.74
C SER A 48 -5.74 3.27 7.21
N ILE A 49 -5.37 4.20 6.31
CA ILE A 49 -4.54 5.36 6.65
C ILE A 49 -5.32 6.33 7.54
N ARG A 50 -6.59 6.62 7.24
CA ARG A 50 -7.45 7.47 8.07
C ARG A 50 -7.60 6.92 9.47
N LEU A 51 -7.86 5.62 9.60
CA LEU A 51 -7.92 4.94 10.90
C LEU A 51 -6.60 5.04 11.66
N LEU A 52 -5.47 4.83 10.98
CA LEU A 52 -4.14 4.91 11.59
C LEU A 52 -3.82 6.33 12.10
N LEU A 53 -4.22 7.35 11.35
CA LEU A 53 -3.94 8.76 11.63
C LEU A 53 -5.03 9.45 12.45
N GLN A 54 -6.13 8.77 12.75
CA GLN A 54 -7.31 9.31 13.45
C GLN A 54 -7.91 10.53 12.73
N LEU A 55 -8.03 10.42 11.40
CA LEU A 55 -8.58 11.45 10.50
C LEU A 55 -10.00 11.13 10.03
#